data_AF-A0A060SC57-F1
#
_entry.id   AF-A0A060SC57-F1
#
_cell.length_a   1.000
_cell.length_b   1.000
_cell.length_c   1.000
_cell.angle_alpha   90.00
_cell.angle_beta   90.00
_cell.angle_gamma   90.00
#
_symmetry.space_group_name_H-M   'P 1'
#
loop_
_entity.id
_entity.type
_entity.pdbx_description
1 polymer ?
#
loop_
_entity_poly.entity_id
_entity_poly.type
_entity_poly.pdbx_seq_one_letter_code
_entity_poly.pdbx_strand_id
1 'polypeptide(L)'
;MLSTPLLKLPLLFSGGILLHKATFAPNPPPKPDAVARFTQRDTIARIVNLVPTINMAVTWTVTLAEAAVILAQTEHISTPMLSYLTFGRPSLSRQLGISPLFAAGWALAAFGSTIRILCFRHLGRQFTYNLSIVDDHKLITNGPYAIVRHPSYTGWMSLAVGSVLMLVAPGSWLAESEVLRSVGGRVAISLYAAFQAYIIAMLFPRMKREDEALKAQFGDEWVEWTKRTPYRLIPGIY
;
A
#
# COMPACT_ATOMS: atom_id res chain seq x y z
N MET A 1 13.83 -15.44 17.98
CA MET A 1 12.52 -14.79 17.76
C MET A 1 12.07 -14.23 19.10
N LEU A 2 11.63 -12.97 19.18
CA LEU A 2 11.07 -12.41 20.42
C LEU A 2 9.83 -13.23 20.81
N SER A 3 9.84 -13.81 22.00
CA SER A 3 9.02 -14.94 22.44
C SER A 3 7.58 -14.61 22.81
N THR A 4 7.07 -13.42 22.49
CA THR A 4 5.73 -12.97 22.89
C THR A 4 4.89 -12.63 21.65
N PRO A 5 4.10 -13.58 21.13
CA PRO A 5 3.20 -13.37 19.99
C PRO A 5 2.28 -12.15 20.18
N LEU A 6 1.92 -11.83 21.43
CA LEU A 6 1.14 -10.64 21.80
C LEU A 6 1.78 -9.32 21.37
N LEU A 7 3.11 -9.20 21.39
CA LEU A 7 3.81 -7.98 20.96
C LEU A 7 3.67 -7.73 19.45
N LYS A 8 3.27 -8.74 18.68
CA LYS A 8 3.01 -8.59 17.25
C LYS A 8 1.67 -7.92 16.97
N LEU A 9 0.69 -8.02 17.87
CA LEU A 9 -0.66 -7.45 17.67
C LEU A 9 -0.62 -5.93 17.42
N PRO A 10 0.06 -5.10 18.24
CA PRO A 10 0.16 -3.66 17.96
C PRO A 10 0.78 -3.36 16.60
N LEU A 11 1.77 -4.14 16.15
CA LEU A 11 2.41 -3.97 14.84
C LEU A 11 1.47 -4.36 13.68
N LEU A 12 0.74 -5.47 13.82
CA LEU A 12 -0.25 -5.90 12.83
C LEU A 12 -1.36 -4.85 12.66
N PHE A 13 -1.98 -4.41 13.76
CA PHE A 13 -3.05 -3.42 13.69
C PHE A 13 -2.55 -2.04 13.24
N SER A 14 -1.40 -1.57 13.73
CA SER A 14 -0.82 -0.30 13.26
C SER A 14 -0.48 -0.36 11.77
N GLY A 15 0.08 -1.48 11.29
CA GLY A 15 0.32 -1.72 9.87
C GLY A 15 -0.99 -1.64 9.07
N GLY A 16 -2.02 -2.40 9.47
CA GLY A 16 -3.33 -2.38 8.82
C GLY A 16 -3.97 -0.98 8.77
N ILE A 17 -3.90 -0.23 9.88
CA ILE A 17 -4.42 1.15 9.96
C ILE A 17 -3.64 2.10 9.04
N LEU A 18 -2.30 2.01 9.03
CA LEU A 18 -1.45 2.84 8.19
C LEU A 18 -1.68 2.55 6.70
N LEU A 19 -1.82 1.28 6.33
CA LEU A 19 -2.18 0.88 4.97
C LEU A 19 -3.55 1.44 4.59
N HIS A 20 -4.55 1.29 5.47
CA HIS A 20 -5.90 1.79 5.23
C HIS A 20 -5.90 3.31 4.99
N LYS A 21 -5.31 4.07 5.91
CA LYS A 21 -5.24 5.54 5.80
C LYS A 21 -4.48 6.02 4.57
N ALA A 22 -3.44 5.30 4.16
CA ALA A 22 -2.66 5.65 2.97
C ALA A 22 -3.35 5.22 1.65
N THR A 23 -4.32 4.30 1.71
CA THR A 23 -4.98 3.73 0.53
C THR A 23 -6.29 4.44 0.18
N PHE A 24 -7.02 4.97 1.15
CA PHE A 24 -8.18 5.81 0.84
C PHE A 24 -7.78 7.27 0.82
N ALA A 25 -7.97 7.91 -0.34
CA ALA A 25 -7.77 9.34 -0.44
C ALA A 25 -8.80 10.04 0.47
N PRO A 26 -8.42 11.17 1.11
CA PRO A 26 -9.34 11.89 1.99
C PRO A 26 -10.46 12.60 1.22
N ASN A 27 -10.28 12.82 -0.09
CA ASN A 27 -11.24 13.56 -0.91
C ASN A 27 -12.13 12.61 -1.72
N PRO A 28 -13.42 12.95 -1.91
CA PRO A 28 -14.28 12.23 -2.84
C PRO A 28 -13.73 12.32 -4.28
N PRO A 29 -14.04 11.32 -5.14
CA PRO A 29 -13.60 11.35 -6.52
C PRO A 29 -14.12 12.61 -7.23
N PRO A 30 -13.32 13.22 -8.12
CA PRO A 30 -13.70 14.40 -8.89
C PRO A 30 -14.89 14.11 -9.81
N LYS A 31 -15.64 15.17 -10.17
CA LYS A 31 -16.83 15.07 -11.05
C LYS A 31 -16.46 14.38 -12.38
N PRO A 32 -17.36 13.55 -12.96
CA PRO A 32 -17.08 12.74 -14.15
C PRO A 32 -16.50 13.54 -15.34
N ASP A 33 -16.96 14.77 -15.53
CA ASP A 33 -16.56 15.64 -16.64
C ASP A 33 -15.08 16.08 -16.59
N ALA A 34 -14.53 16.21 -15.38
CA ALA A 34 -13.12 16.55 -15.15
C ALA A 34 -12.19 15.35 -15.37
N VAL A 35 -12.71 14.13 -15.17
CA VAL A 35 -11.99 12.85 -15.37
C VAL A 35 -11.94 12.47 -16.85
N ALA A 36 -13.00 12.79 -17.61
CA ALA A 36 -13.13 12.45 -19.03
C ALA A 36 -12.05 13.11 -19.92
N ARG A 37 -11.52 14.28 -19.55
CA ARG A 37 -10.51 15.00 -20.35
C ARG A 37 -9.12 14.36 -20.34
N PHE A 38 -8.81 13.56 -19.33
CA PHE A 38 -7.46 13.00 -19.12
C PHE A 38 -7.42 11.48 -19.11
N THR A 39 -8.55 10.82 -18.84
CA THR A 39 -8.61 9.36 -18.74
C THR A 39 -8.99 8.75 -20.08
N GLN A 40 -8.09 8.82 -21.07
CA GLN A 40 -8.20 7.95 -22.23
C GLN A 40 -7.93 6.50 -21.80
N ARG A 41 -9.03 5.74 -21.58
CA ARG A 41 -9.17 4.28 -21.39
C ARG A 41 -9.80 3.89 -20.04
N ASP A 42 -11.08 3.53 -20.13
CA ASP A 42 -11.96 2.97 -19.10
C ASP A 42 -11.29 1.87 -18.24
N THR A 43 -10.40 1.05 -18.81
CA THR A 43 -9.74 -0.06 -18.11
C THR A 43 -8.81 0.37 -16.97
N ILE A 44 -8.01 1.44 -17.13
CA ILE A 44 -7.06 1.87 -16.08
C ILE A 44 -7.83 2.44 -14.89
N ALA A 45 -8.89 3.21 -15.15
CA ALA A 45 -9.76 3.74 -14.11
C ALA A 45 -10.42 2.61 -13.29
N ARG A 46 -10.92 1.57 -13.97
CA ARG A 46 -11.49 0.39 -13.29
C ARG A 46 -10.47 -0.31 -12.39
N ILE A 47 -9.24 -0.51 -12.87
CA ILE A 47 -8.17 -1.15 -12.08
C ILE A 47 -7.84 -0.29 -10.85
N VAL A 48 -7.64 1.02 -11.03
CA VAL A 48 -7.32 1.95 -9.93
C VAL A 48 -8.43 1.96 -8.86
N ASN A 49 -9.70 1.85 -9.27
CA ASN A 49 -10.83 1.80 -8.34
C ASN A 49 -10.93 0.47 -7.56
N LEU A 50 -10.42 -0.64 -8.11
CA LEU A 50 -10.40 -1.94 -7.43
C LEU A 50 -9.25 -2.09 -6.43
N VAL A 51 -8.15 -1.35 -6.65
CA VAL A 51 -6.94 -1.43 -5.82
C VAL A 51 -7.23 -1.24 -4.32
N PRO A 52 -7.96 -0.19 -3.88
CA PRO A 52 -8.28 -0.02 -2.47
C PRO A 52 -9.04 -1.19 -1.87
N THR A 53 -10.09 -1.65 -2.56
CA THR A 53 -10.94 -2.74 -2.08
C THR A 53 -10.16 -4.03 -1.93
N ILE A 54 -9.39 -4.42 -2.95
CA ILE A 54 -8.58 -5.65 -2.93
C ILE A 54 -7.52 -5.58 -1.81
N ASN A 55 -6.78 -4.47 -1.73
CA ASN A 55 -5.73 -4.33 -0.72
C ASN A 55 -6.29 -4.38 0.70
N MET A 56 -7.45 -3.77 0.94
CA MET A 56 -8.08 -3.79 2.27
C MET A 56 -8.67 -5.13 2.62
N ALA A 57 -9.33 -5.80 1.67
CA ALA A 57 -9.84 -7.14 1.87
C ALA A 57 -8.71 -8.09 2.27
N VAL A 58 -7.59 -8.09 1.54
CA VAL A 58 -6.42 -8.93 1.86
C VAL A 58 -5.81 -8.53 3.20
N THR A 59 -5.51 -7.25 3.39
CA THR A 59 -4.83 -6.75 4.61
C THR A 59 -5.63 -7.09 5.86
N TRP A 60 -6.92 -6.77 5.90
CA TRP A 60 -7.74 -7.00 7.10
C TRP A 60 -8.08 -8.46 7.31
N THR A 61 -8.30 -9.24 6.25
CA THR A 61 -8.52 -10.69 6.39
C THR A 61 -7.31 -11.35 7.06
N VAL A 62 -6.10 -11.04 6.58
CA VAL A 62 -4.86 -11.62 7.14
C VAL A 62 -4.60 -11.10 8.54
N THR A 63 -4.76 -9.79 8.77
CA THR A 63 -4.55 -9.16 10.08
C THR A 63 -5.47 -9.77 11.15
N LEU A 64 -6.76 -9.92 10.82
CA LEU A 64 -7.74 -10.48 11.73
C LEU A 64 -7.53 -11.98 11.94
N ALA A 65 -7.19 -12.74 10.89
CA ALA A 65 -6.88 -14.16 11.01
C ALA A 65 -5.66 -14.39 11.91
N GLU A 66 -4.59 -13.62 11.71
CA GLU A 66 -3.37 -13.72 12.53
C GLU A 66 -3.63 -13.30 13.97
N ALA A 67 -4.36 -12.19 14.18
CA ALA A 67 -4.73 -11.74 15.52
C ALA A 67 -5.60 -12.79 16.24
N ALA A 68 -6.56 -13.39 15.55
CA ALA A 68 -7.40 -14.45 16.10
C ALA A 68 -6.59 -15.68 16.51
N VAL A 69 -5.60 -16.09 15.71
CA VAL A 69 -4.71 -17.19 16.08
C VAL A 69 -3.85 -16.84 17.29
N ILE A 70 -3.24 -15.65 17.33
CA ILE A 70 -2.43 -15.19 18.47
C ILE A 70 -3.26 -15.20 19.76
N LEU A 71 -4.48 -14.65 19.73
CA LEU A 71 -5.36 -14.58 20.90
C LEU A 71 -5.84 -15.96 21.35
N ALA A 72 -6.22 -16.83 20.39
CA ALA A 72 -6.69 -18.18 20.69
C ALA A 72 -5.60 -19.03 21.37
N GLN A 73 -4.32 -18.79 21.07
CA GLN A 73 -3.21 -19.44 21.76
C GLN A 73 -3.03 -18.97 23.20
N THR A 74 -3.10 -17.67 23.44
CA THR A 74 -2.84 -17.09 24.76
C THR A 74 -3.91 -17.41 25.77
N GLU A 75 -5.16 -17.48 25.33
CA GLU A 75 -6.31 -17.76 26.20
C GLU A 75 -6.61 -19.27 26.31
N HIS A 76 -5.73 -20.15 25.80
CA HIS A 76 -5.95 -21.61 25.71
C HIS A 76 -7.32 -21.97 25.09
N ILE A 77 -7.82 -21.15 24.16
CA ILE A 77 -9.14 -21.33 23.54
C ILE A 77 -9.15 -22.58 22.66
N SER A 78 -10.33 -23.20 22.58
CA SER A 78 -10.60 -24.53 22.04
C SER A 78 -9.82 -24.89 20.75
N THR A 79 -9.16 -26.05 20.79
CA THR A 79 -8.43 -26.70 19.68
C THR A 79 -9.17 -26.73 18.33
N PRO A 80 -10.51 -26.84 18.26
CA PRO A 80 -11.25 -26.77 17.00
C PRO A 80 -11.16 -25.41 16.30
N MET A 81 -11.20 -24.29 17.04
CA MET A 81 -11.10 -22.95 16.46
C MET A 81 -9.70 -22.70 15.89
N LEU A 82 -8.67 -23.10 16.62
CA LEU A 82 -7.28 -23.07 16.14
C LEU A 82 -7.11 -23.96 14.90
N SER A 83 -7.70 -25.15 14.88
CA SER A 83 -7.63 -26.05 13.72
C SER A 83 -8.33 -25.47 12.50
N TYR A 84 -9.47 -24.79 12.65
CA TYR A 84 -10.13 -24.11 11.54
C TYR A 84 -9.28 -22.95 10.99
N LEU A 85 -8.76 -22.09 11.85
CA LEU A 85 -7.97 -20.90 11.46
C LEU A 85 -6.57 -21.23 10.94
N THR A 86 -6.00 -22.38 11.34
CA THR A 86 -4.69 -22.86 10.85
C THR A 86 -4.81 -23.97 9.81
N PHE A 87 -6.03 -24.27 9.35
CA PHE A 87 -6.32 -25.33 8.38
C PHE A 87 -5.77 -26.71 8.78
N GLY A 88 -5.96 -27.08 10.05
CA GLY A 88 -5.72 -28.41 10.59
C GLY A 88 -4.41 -28.59 11.34
N ARG A 89 -3.66 -27.52 11.65
CA ARG A 89 -2.37 -27.61 12.38
C ARG A 89 -2.20 -26.59 13.50
N PRO A 90 -2.79 -26.83 14.68
CA PRO A 90 -2.70 -25.96 15.84
C PRO A 90 -1.27 -25.74 16.37
N SER A 91 -0.32 -26.64 16.10
CA SER A 91 1.07 -26.55 16.57
C SER A 91 1.89 -25.44 15.90
N LEU A 92 1.52 -25.02 14.68
CA LEU A 92 2.21 -23.97 13.91
C LEU A 92 1.93 -22.56 14.45
N SER A 93 0.85 -22.40 15.21
CA SER A 93 0.55 -21.16 15.91
C SER A 93 1.72 -20.72 16.80
N ARG A 94 2.50 -21.66 17.39
CA ARG A 94 3.62 -21.34 18.30
C ARG A 94 4.82 -20.69 17.60
N GLN A 95 4.79 -20.65 16.27
CA GLN A 95 5.84 -20.05 15.44
C GLN A 95 5.49 -18.63 15.02
N LEU A 96 4.28 -18.14 15.36
CA LEU A 96 3.91 -16.75 15.10
C LEU A 96 4.76 -15.81 15.92
N GLY A 97 5.41 -14.87 15.23
CA GLY A 97 6.37 -13.98 15.86
C GLY A 97 6.85 -12.88 14.92
N ILE A 98 7.60 -11.95 15.50
CA ILE A 98 8.23 -10.85 14.77
C ILE A 98 9.55 -11.37 14.21
N SER A 99 9.58 -11.66 12.91
CA SER A 99 10.82 -11.94 12.18
C SER A 99 11.46 -10.64 11.68
N PRO A 100 12.78 -10.63 11.38
CA PRO A 100 13.44 -9.49 10.76
C PRO A 100 12.77 -9.06 9.44
N LEU A 101 12.27 -10.02 8.66
CA LEU A 101 11.56 -9.74 7.40
C LEU A 101 10.21 -9.06 7.66
N PHE A 102 9.46 -9.51 8.67
CA PHE A 102 8.23 -8.85 9.09
C PHE A 102 8.49 -7.42 9.56
N ALA A 103 9.52 -7.23 10.41
CA ALA A 103 9.88 -5.90 10.91
C ALA A 103 10.32 -4.95 9.79
N ALA A 104 11.11 -5.44 8.83
CA ALA A 104 11.49 -4.67 7.64
C ALA A 104 10.27 -4.34 6.77
N GLY A 105 9.38 -5.30 6.54
CA GLY A 105 8.12 -5.09 5.81
C GLY A 105 7.23 -4.05 6.47
N TRP A 106 7.06 -4.14 7.79
CA TRP A 106 6.30 -3.17 8.58
C TRP A 106 6.92 -1.78 8.52
N ALA A 107 8.24 -1.67 8.69
CA ALA A 107 8.94 -0.39 8.63
C ALA A 107 8.81 0.27 7.26
N LEU A 108 8.95 -0.52 6.18
CA LEU A 108 8.80 -0.04 4.81
C LEU A 108 7.36 0.39 4.51
N ALA A 109 6.38 -0.37 5.00
CA ALA A 109 4.97 -0.02 4.90
C ALA A 109 4.64 1.27 5.65
N ALA A 110 5.13 1.41 6.89
CA ALA A 110 4.92 2.59 7.71
C ALA A 110 5.58 3.84 7.11
N PHE A 111 6.78 3.70 6.55
CA PHE A 111 7.47 4.74 5.79
C PHE A 111 6.64 5.17 4.58
N GLY A 112 6.20 4.21 3.76
CA GLY A 112 5.39 4.48 2.56
C GLY A 112 4.06 5.16 2.87
N SER A 113 3.36 4.66 3.89
CA SER A 113 2.11 5.23 4.37
C SER A 113 2.28 6.66 4.89
N THR A 114 3.34 6.91 5.67
CA THR A 114 3.64 8.26 6.18
C THR A 114 3.84 9.25 5.05
N ILE A 115 4.63 8.89 4.03
CA ILE A 115 4.83 9.75 2.86
C ILE A 115 3.50 10.04 2.16
N ARG A 116 2.67 9.02 1.92
CA ARG A 116 1.35 9.23 1.28
C ARG A 116 0.46 10.16 2.08
N ILE A 117 0.39 9.97 3.40
CA ILE A 117 -0.42 10.82 4.28
C ILE A 117 0.11 12.27 4.26
N LEU A 118 1.42 12.48 4.22
CA LEU A 118 2.01 13.81 4.06
C LEU A 118 1.64 14.42 2.70
N CYS A 119 1.68 13.65 1.61
CA CYS A 119 1.25 14.10 0.30
C CYS A 119 -0.23 14.52 0.29
N PHE A 120 -1.10 13.73 0.93
CA PHE A 120 -2.53 14.05 1.07
C PHE A 120 -2.73 15.38 1.79
N ARG A 121 -1.96 15.62 2.86
CA ARG A 121 -2.02 16.87 3.62
C ARG A 121 -1.53 18.08 2.81
N HIS A 122 -0.47 17.94 2.03
CA HIS A 122 0.08 19.04 1.22
C HIS A 122 -0.77 19.36 -0.02
N LEU A 123 -1.30 18.34 -0.70
CA LEU A 123 -2.21 18.56 -1.83
C LEU A 123 -3.60 19.00 -1.37
N GLY A 124 -4.03 18.65 -0.16
CA GLY A 124 -5.34 19.02 0.38
C GLY A 124 -6.45 18.65 -0.60
N ARG A 125 -7.30 19.60 -0.97
CA ARG A 125 -8.42 19.42 -1.92
C ARG A 125 -7.97 19.04 -3.34
N GLN A 126 -6.70 19.22 -3.68
CA GLN A 126 -6.15 18.93 -5.01
C GLN A 126 -5.71 17.47 -5.19
N PHE A 127 -5.73 16.65 -4.12
CA PHE A 127 -5.42 15.23 -4.25
C PHE A 127 -6.58 14.47 -4.89
N THR A 128 -6.38 13.95 -6.09
CA THR A 128 -7.32 13.08 -6.80
C THR A 128 -6.61 11.84 -7.34
N TYR A 129 -7.24 10.66 -7.24
CA TYR A 129 -6.70 9.42 -7.84
C TYR A 129 -6.74 9.44 -9.37
N ASN A 130 -7.71 10.16 -9.92
CA ASN A 130 -7.79 10.42 -11.35
C ASN A 130 -6.95 11.64 -11.66
N LEU A 131 -6.26 11.59 -12.80
CA LEU A 131 -5.53 12.72 -13.37
C LEU A 131 -6.60 13.74 -13.76
N SER A 132 -6.91 14.67 -12.86
CA SER A 132 -7.97 15.65 -13.07
C SER A 132 -7.51 16.97 -12.51
N ILE A 133 -7.59 17.99 -13.36
CA ILE A 133 -7.39 19.37 -12.93
C ILE A 133 -8.67 19.79 -12.20
N VAL A 134 -8.55 20.09 -10.92
CA VAL A 134 -9.63 20.69 -10.12
C VAL A 134 -9.65 22.20 -10.42
N ASP A 135 -10.80 22.86 -10.31
CA ASP A 135 -10.89 24.32 -10.42
C ASP A 135 -9.91 24.99 -9.43
N ASP A 136 -9.18 26.01 -9.90
CA ASP A 136 -8.07 26.69 -9.19
C ASP A 136 -6.89 25.79 -8.78
N HIS A 137 -6.55 24.78 -9.59
CA HIS A 137 -5.38 23.92 -9.36
C HIS A 137 -4.09 24.75 -9.26
N LYS A 138 -3.33 24.57 -8.19
CA LYS A 138 -2.04 25.23 -7.93
C LYS A 138 -0.93 24.19 -7.90
N LEU A 139 0.20 24.51 -8.49
CA LEU A 139 1.37 23.63 -8.43
C LEU A 139 1.93 23.60 -7.00
N ILE A 140 1.79 22.46 -6.32
CA ILE A 140 2.34 22.26 -4.98
C ILE A 140 3.79 21.83 -5.09
N THR A 141 4.69 22.65 -4.54
CA THR A 141 6.15 22.48 -4.66
C THR A 141 6.87 22.36 -3.31
N ASN A 142 6.13 22.26 -2.21
CA ASN A 142 6.66 22.19 -0.85
C ASN A 142 6.48 20.79 -0.20
N GLY A 143 7.10 20.60 0.96
CA GLY A 143 7.03 19.33 1.69
C GLY A 143 7.66 18.19 0.88
N PRO A 144 7.00 17.02 0.75
CA PRO A 144 7.51 15.92 -0.07
C PRO A 144 7.76 16.30 -1.54
N TYR A 145 7.01 17.26 -2.08
CA TYR A 145 7.12 17.73 -3.47
C TYR A 145 8.33 18.65 -3.73
N ALA A 146 9.01 19.08 -2.67
CA ALA A 146 10.29 19.78 -2.79
C ALA A 146 11.49 18.82 -2.96
N ILE A 147 11.28 17.52 -2.70
CA ILE A 147 12.33 16.50 -2.71
C ILE A 147 12.30 15.72 -4.03
N VAL A 148 11.12 15.24 -4.40
CA VAL A 148 10.86 14.54 -5.66
C VAL A 148 9.52 14.97 -6.23
N ARG A 149 9.32 14.80 -7.55
CA ARG A 149 8.08 15.24 -8.22
C ARG A 149 6.87 14.36 -7.90
N HIS A 150 7.07 13.07 -7.65
CA HIS A 150 6.01 12.08 -7.45
C HIS A 150 6.13 11.33 -6.09
N PRO A 151 6.20 12.02 -4.95
CA PRO A 151 6.47 11.41 -3.65
C PRO A 151 5.38 10.42 -3.22
N SER A 152 4.12 10.66 -3.62
CA SER A 152 3.00 9.74 -3.34
C SER A 152 3.17 8.36 -3.99
N TYR A 153 3.91 8.28 -5.11
CA TYR A 153 4.23 7.02 -5.78
C TYR A 153 5.37 6.29 -5.09
N THR A 154 6.41 6.99 -4.64
CA THR A 154 7.43 6.42 -3.75
C THR A 154 6.77 5.83 -2.49
N GLY A 155 5.82 6.57 -1.92
CA GLY A 155 5.03 6.10 -0.78
C GLY A 155 4.20 4.85 -1.10
N TRP A 156 3.52 4.82 -2.25
CA TRP A 156 2.74 3.65 -2.69
C TRP A 156 3.60 2.41 -2.93
N MET A 157 4.72 2.55 -3.64
CA MET A 157 5.63 1.44 -3.92
C MET A 157 6.18 0.83 -2.63
N SER A 158 6.60 1.68 -1.69
CA SER A 158 7.08 1.25 -0.37
C SER A 158 5.99 0.51 0.41
N LEU A 159 4.77 1.05 0.43
CA LEU A 159 3.62 0.39 1.06
C LEU A 159 3.29 -0.96 0.42
N ALA A 160 3.28 -1.05 -0.91
CA ALA A 160 2.93 -2.27 -1.64
C ALA A 160 3.97 -3.38 -1.42
N VAL A 161 5.26 -3.04 -1.40
CA VAL A 161 6.32 -4.01 -1.10
C VAL A 161 6.26 -4.40 0.37
N GLY A 162 6.13 -3.43 1.28
CA GLY A 162 6.07 -3.68 2.72
C GLY A 162 4.91 -4.60 3.12
N SER A 163 3.74 -4.41 2.52
CA SER A 163 2.55 -5.23 2.78
C SER A 163 2.75 -6.70 2.36
N VAL A 164 3.34 -6.93 1.18
CA VAL A 164 3.67 -8.28 0.71
C VAL A 164 4.72 -8.93 1.61
N LEU A 165 5.75 -8.19 2.04
CA LEU A 165 6.76 -8.70 2.97
C LEU A 165 6.16 -9.10 4.31
N MET A 166 5.28 -8.27 4.90
CA MET A 166 4.59 -8.63 6.14
C MET A 166 3.75 -9.91 5.99
N LEU A 167 3.11 -10.08 4.82
CA LEU A 167 2.26 -11.22 4.51
C LEU A 167 3.03 -12.55 4.45
N VAL A 168 4.18 -12.55 3.76
CA VAL A 168 4.96 -13.78 3.49
C VAL A 168 6.12 -14.00 4.47
N ALA A 169 6.31 -13.09 5.43
CA ALA A 169 7.41 -13.19 6.38
C ALA A 169 7.30 -14.46 7.25
N PRO A 170 8.43 -15.11 7.58
CA PRO A 170 8.46 -16.16 8.58
C PRO A 170 7.81 -15.69 9.88
N GLY A 171 7.01 -16.55 10.51
CA GLY A 171 6.23 -16.21 11.69
C GLY A 171 4.99 -15.36 11.44
N SER A 172 4.60 -15.09 10.18
CA SER A 172 3.29 -14.55 9.81
C SER A 172 2.28 -15.67 9.56
N TRP A 173 1.00 -15.39 9.78
CA TRP A 173 -0.06 -16.41 9.67
C TRP A 173 -0.09 -17.09 8.31
N LEU A 174 0.11 -16.33 7.23
CA LEU A 174 0.07 -16.91 5.90
C LEU A 174 1.27 -17.84 5.64
N ALA A 175 2.46 -17.48 6.13
CA ALA A 175 3.69 -18.27 6.01
C ALA A 175 3.61 -19.58 6.79
N GLU A 176 3.03 -19.52 8.00
CA GLU A 176 2.96 -20.68 8.90
C GLU A 176 1.68 -21.49 8.74
N SER A 177 0.68 -21.02 8.00
CA SER A 177 -0.55 -21.78 7.72
C SER A 177 -0.37 -22.75 6.54
N GLU A 178 -1.24 -23.77 6.45
CA GLU A 178 -1.28 -24.67 5.28
C GLU A 178 -1.71 -23.93 3.98
N VAL A 179 -2.15 -22.68 4.07
CA VAL A 179 -2.51 -21.86 2.90
C VAL A 179 -1.32 -21.76 1.94
N LEU A 180 -0.13 -21.39 2.42
CA LEU A 180 1.06 -21.29 1.57
C LEU A 180 1.61 -22.64 1.09
N ARG A 181 1.19 -23.76 1.70
CA ARG A 181 1.57 -25.11 1.25
C ARG A 181 0.61 -25.64 0.20
N SER A 182 -0.66 -25.23 0.27
CA SER A 182 -1.68 -25.56 -0.73
C SER A 182 -1.34 -24.94 -2.09
N VAL A 183 -1.72 -25.61 -3.17
CA VAL A 183 -1.59 -25.06 -4.53
C VAL A 183 -2.42 -23.78 -4.66
N GLY A 184 -3.66 -23.79 -4.14
CA GLY A 184 -4.56 -22.64 -4.20
C GLY A 184 -4.02 -21.39 -3.52
N GLY A 185 -3.47 -21.51 -2.31
CA GLY A 185 -2.91 -20.36 -1.59
C GLY A 185 -1.63 -19.82 -2.24
N ARG A 186 -0.74 -20.68 -2.76
CA ARG A 186 0.42 -20.23 -3.56
C ARG A 186 -0.01 -19.46 -4.80
N VAL A 187 -1.02 -19.95 -5.51
CA VAL A 187 -1.58 -19.25 -6.66
C VAL A 187 -2.17 -17.90 -6.24
N ALA A 188 -2.98 -17.84 -5.19
CA ALA A 188 -3.58 -16.60 -4.71
C ALA A 188 -2.54 -15.53 -4.32
N ILE A 189 -1.48 -15.91 -3.61
CA ILE A 189 -0.41 -15.01 -3.18
C ILE A 189 0.43 -14.57 -4.38
N SER A 190 0.73 -15.48 -5.29
CA SER A 190 1.46 -15.14 -6.53
C SER A 190 0.66 -14.16 -7.38
N LEU A 191 -0.66 -14.34 -7.49
CA LEU A 191 -1.55 -13.41 -8.17
C LEU A 191 -1.60 -12.05 -7.47
N TYR A 192 -1.68 -12.02 -6.14
CA TYR A 192 -1.65 -10.77 -5.38
C TYR A 192 -0.32 -10.03 -5.55
N ALA A 193 0.81 -10.73 -5.47
CA ALA A 193 2.14 -10.16 -5.69
C ALA A 193 2.31 -9.67 -7.14
N ALA A 194 1.85 -10.45 -8.13
CA ALA A 194 1.84 -10.05 -9.53
C ALA A 194 0.95 -8.82 -9.77
N PHE A 195 -0.20 -8.74 -9.09
CA PHE A 195 -1.05 -7.56 -9.11
C PHE A 195 -0.33 -6.33 -8.56
N GLN A 196 0.36 -6.43 -7.39
CA GLN A 196 1.15 -5.31 -6.87
C GLN A 196 2.27 -4.89 -7.85
N ALA A 197 3.00 -5.86 -8.41
CA ALA A 197 4.06 -5.60 -9.38
C ALA A 197 3.52 -4.90 -10.64
N TYR A 198 2.35 -5.32 -11.13
CA TYR A 198 1.65 -4.70 -12.25
C TYR A 198 1.27 -3.24 -11.93
N ILE A 199 0.70 -2.97 -10.75
CA ILE A 199 0.39 -1.60 -10.32
C ILE A 199 1.66 -0.75 -10.25
N ILE A 200 2.75 -1.27 -9.67
CA ILE A 200 4.03 -0.54 -9.62
C ILE A 200 4.54 -0.22 -11.03
N ALA A 201 4.53 -1.21 -11.94
CA ALA A 201 4.95 -1.03 -13.32
C ALA A 201 4.10 0.02 -14.06
N MET A 202 2.78 0.08 -13.80
CA MET A 202 1.89 1.03 -14.45
C MET A 202 2.08 2.48 -13.96
N LEU A 203 2.72 2.71 -12.81
CA LEU A 203 3.02 4.06 -12.32
C LEU A 203 4.06 4.78 -13.18
N PHE A 204 5.00 4.07 -13.79
CA PHE A 204 6.05 4.65 -14.63
C PHE A 204 5.53 5.43 -15.85
N PRO A 205 4.71 4.83 -16.74
CA PRO A 205 4.11 5.58 -17.84
C PRO A 205 3.12 6.64 -17.35
N ARG A 206 2.49 6.43 -16.19
CA ARG A 206 1.56 7.39 -15.59
C ARG A 206 2.27 8.68 -15.15
N MET A 207 3.42 8.57 -14.47
CA MET A 207 4.24 9.73 -14.07
C MET A 207 4.62 10.61 -15.25
N LYS A 208 4.97 10.01 -16.39
CA LYS A 208 5.31 10.77 -17.60
C LYS A 208 4.12 11.60 -18.10
N ARG A 209 2.93 11.00 -18.12
CA ARG A 209 1.70 11.71 -18.53
C ARG A 209 1.31 12.80 -17.53
N GLU A 210 1.52 12.57 -16.23
CA GLU A 210 1.29 13.58 -15.20
C GLU A 210 2.26 14.76 -15.33
N ASP A 211 3.55 14.50 -15.54
CA ASP A 211 4.54 15.53 -15.86
C ASP A 211 4.14 16.34 -17.10
N GLU A 212 3.71 15.68 -18.18
CA GLU A 212 3.27 16.33 -19.43
C GLU A 212 2.03 17.20 -19.22
N ALA A 213 1.04 16.71 -18.46
CA ALA A 213 -0.16 17.46 -18.14
C ALA A 213 0.14 18.67 -17.23
N LEU A 214 0.97 18.49 -16.20
CA LEU A 214 1.40 19.59 -15.32
C LEU A 214 2.20 20.63 -16.11
N LYS A 215 3.10 20.22 -17.00
CA LYS A 215 3.85 21.14 -17.86
C LYS A 215 2.92 21.90 -18.81
N ALA A 216 1.95 21.23 -19.42
CA ALA A 216 0.98 21.86 -20.32
C ALA A 216 0.11 22.90 -19.61
N GLN A 217 -0.20 22.67 -18.33
CA GLN A 217 -1.02 23.57 -17.53
C GLN A 217 -0.23 24.75 -16.94
N PHE A 218 0.92 24.48 -16.31
CA PHE A 218 1.66 25.46 -15.52
C PHE A 218 2.86 26.08 -16.26
N GLY A 219 3.20 25.59 -17.46
CA GLY A 219 4.23 26.18 -18.32
C GLY A 219 5.56 26.39 -17.60
N ASP A 220 6.01 27.65 -17.55
CA ASP A 220 7.29 28.03 -16.98
C ASP A 220 7.40 27.77 -15.46
N GLU A 221 6.30 27.87 -14.72
CA GLU A 221 6.30 27.56 -13.28
C GLU A 221 6.70 26.11 -13.03
N TRP A 222 6.19 25.18 -13.85
CA TRP A 222 6.57 23.78 -13.79
C TRP A 222 8.04 23.58 -14.17
N VAL A 223 8.52 24.26 -15.21
CA VAL A 223 9.92 24.19 -15.64
C VAL A 223 10.85 24.64 -14.51
N GLU A 224 10.59 25.78 -13.87
CA GLU A 224 11.39 26.28 -12.76
C GLU A 224 11.33 25.38 -11.52
N TRP A 225 10.17 24.76 -11.25
CA TRP A 225 10.07 23.76 -10.20
C TRP A 225 10.90 22.51 -10.51
N THR A 226 10.87 22.00 -11.74
CA THR A 226 11.65 20.80 -12.11
C THR A 226 13.15 21.01 -12.06
N LYS A 227 13.64 22.24 -12.25
CA LYS A 227 15.06 22.58 -12.03
C LYS A 227 15.47 22.40 -10.57
N ARG A 228 14.59 22.78 -9.64
CA ARG A 228 14.80 22.61 -8.19
C ARG A 228 14.54 21.18 -7.72
N THR A 229 13.63 20.47 -8.39
CA THR A 229 13.20 19.10 -8.05
C THR A 229 13.38 18.18 -9.28
N PRO A 230 14.62 17.83 -9.65
CA PRO A 230 14.88 17.11 -10.89
C PRO A 230 14.37 15.66 -10.88
N TYR A 231 14.41 15.02 -9.71
CA TYR A 231 14.07 13.62 -9.53
C TYR A 231 12.55 13.38 -9.44
N ARG A 232 12.08 12.28 -10.00
CA ARG A 232 10.68 11.85 -10.02
C ARG A 232 10.30 11.06 -8.76
N LEU A 233 11.13 10.10 -8.35
CA LEU A 233 10.81 9.14 -7.29
C LEU A 233 11.88 9.06 -6.20
N ILE A 234 13.14 8.90 -6.61
CA ILE A 234 14.25 8.62 -5.71
C ILE A 234 15.33 9.69 -5.93
N PRO A 235 15.64 10.50 -4.90
CA PRO A 235 16.68 11.50 -4.98
C PRO A 235 18.01 10.88 -5.43
N GLY A 236 18.63 11.45 -6.45
CA GLY A 236 19.92 10.98 -6.99
C GLY A 236 19.83 9.83 -7.98
N ILE A 237 18.65 9.21 -8.20
CA ILE A 237 18.51 8.05 -9.10
C ILE A 237 17.54 8.32 -10.24
N TYR A 238 16.29 8.64 -9.92
CA TYR A 238 15.21 8.76 -10.91
C TYR A 238 14.15 9.75 -10.46
#